data_AF-X0WGJ6-F1
#
_entry.id   AF-X0WGJ6-F1
#
_cell.length_a   1.000
_cell.length_b   1.000
_cell.length_c   1.000
_cell.angle_alpha   90.00
_cell.angle_beta   90.00
_cell.angle_gamma   90.00
#
_symmetry.space_group_name_H-M   'P 1'
#
loop_
_entity.id
_entity.type
_entity.pdbx_description
1 polymer ?
#
loop_
_entity_poly.entity_id
_entity_poly.type
_entity_poly.pdbx_seq_one_letter_code
_entity_poly.pdbx_strand_id
1 'polypeptide(L)' 'MMTKNEKQPEVADIFRRYGEDYRRKNFLSSEQYKAMRHIEVCRT' A
#
# COMPACT_ATOMS: atom_id res chain seq x y z
N MET A 1 -31.67 5.00 -3.13
CA MET A 1 -30.60 5.88 -2.62
C MET A 1 -29.39 5.02 -2.28
N MET A 2 -28.28 5.15 -2.99
CA MET A 2 -26.99 4.55 -2.61
C MET A 2 -25.92 5.62 -2.83
N THR A 3 -25.60 6.35 -1.76
CA THR A 3 -24.50 7.31 -1.72
C THR A 3 -23.20 6.55 -1.59
N LYS A 4 -22.66 6.05 -2.70
CA LYS A 4 -21.27 5.62 -2.70
C LYS A 4 -20.41 6.77 -3.20
N ASN A 5 -19.89 7.56 -2.27
CA ASN A 5 -18.55 8.08 -2.47
C ASN A 5 -17.63 6.85 -2.52
N GLU A 6 -17.51 6.20 -3.68
CA GLU A 6 -16.48 5.21 -3.95
C GLU A 6 -15.15 5.95 -3.99
N LYS A 7 -14.66 6.37 -2.81
CA LYS A 7 -13.31 6.90 -2.66
C LYS A 7 -12.39 5.84 -3.23
N GLN A 8 -11.76 6.17 -4.35
CA GLN A 8 -10.79 5.27 -4.97
C GLN A 8 -9.77 4.88 -3.90
N PRO A 9 -9.37 3.60 -3.84
CA PRO A 9 -8.41 3.16 -2.84
C PRO A 9 -7.15 3.99 -2.99
N GLU A 10 -6.69 4.60 -1.89
CA GLU A 10 -5.42 5.29 -1.89
C GLU A 10 -4.30 4.28 -2.09
N VAL A 11 -3.16 4.74 -2.59
CA VAL A 11 -1.99 3.87 -2.77
C VAL A 11 -1.63 3.18 -1.45
N ALA A 12 -1.71 3.89 -0.32
CA ALA A 12 -1.47 3.32 1.00
C ALA A 12 -2.38 2.11 1.32
N ASP A 13 -3.63 2.10 0.85
CA ASP A 13 -4.56 0.98 1.08
C ASP A 13 -4.16 -0.26 0.28
N ILE A 14 -3.62 -0.08 -0.93
CA ILE A 14 -3.07 -1.17 -1.74
C ILE A 14 -1.87 -1.79 -1.03
N PHE A 15 -0.96 -0.97 -0.50
CA PHE A 15 0.21 -1.44 0.24
C PHE A 15 -0.15 -2.14 1.55
N ARG A 16 -1.16 -1.66 2.28
CA ARG A 16 -1.66 -2.36 3.49
C ARG A 16 -2.25 -3.72 3.15
N ARG A 17 -2.97 -3.82 2.03
CA ARG A 17 -3.67 -5.06 1.65
C ARG A 17 -2.76 -6.11 1.03
N TYR A 18 -1.77 -5.70 0.24
CA TYR A 18 -0.95 -6.63 -0.56
C TYR A 18 0.55 -6.52 -0.33
N GLY A 19 1.00 -5.52 0.44
CA GLY A 19 2.42 -5.22 0.61
C GLY A 19 3.20 -6.35 1.28
N GLU A 20 2.61 -7.03 2.26
CA GLU A 20 3.26 -8.18 2.92
C GLU A 20 3.49 -9.35 1.96
N ASP A 21 2.45 -9.77 1.24
CA ASP A 21 2.56 -10.83 0.24
C ASP A 21 3.55 -10.49 -0.86
N TYR A 22 3.58 -9.22 -1.29
CA TYR A 22 4.55 -8.75 -2.28
C TYR A 22 6.00 -8.85 -1.75
N ARG A 23 6.24 -8.44 -0.50
CA ARG A 23 7.55 -8.54 0.17
C ARG A 23 8.00 -9.99 0.34
N ARG A 24 7.07 -10.93 0.53
CA ARG A 24 7.39 -12.36 0.66
C ARG A 24 7.73 -13.03 -0.68
N LYS A 25 7.11 -12.57 -1.77
CA LYS A 25 7.26 -13.19 -3.10
C LYS A 25 8.41 -12.61 -3.92
N ASN A 26 8.88 -11.41 -3.59
CA ASN A 26 9.90 -10.71 -4.37
C ASN A 26 11.13 -10.42 -3.52
N PHE A 27 12.31 -10.55 -4.13
CA PHE A 27 13.53 -10.05 -3.52
C PHE A 27 13.56 -8.52 -3.65
N LEU A 28 13.67 -7.82 -2.52
CA LEU A 28 13.63 -6.37 -2.46
C LEU A 28 14.92 -5.81 -1.90
N SER A 29 15.38 -4.71 -2.47
CA SER A 29 16.46 -3.92 -1.88
C SER A 29 16.01 -3.25 -0.60
N SER A 30 16.98 -2.81 0.21
CA SER A 30 16.68 -2.08 1.45
C SER A 30 15.94 -0.76 1.19
N GLU A 31 16.25 -0.08 0.10
CA GLU A 31 15.61 1.15 -0.34
C GLU A 31 14.16 0.91 -0.75
N GLN A 32 13.89 -0.18 -1.47
CA GLN A 32 12.53 -0.56 -1.84
C GLN A 32 11.70 -0.84 -0.58
N TYR A 33 12.23 -1.61 0.37
CA TYR A 33 11.53 -1.89 1.62
C TYR A 33 11.18 -0.60 2.39
N LYS A 34 12.12 0.34 2.47
CA LYS A 34 11.89 1.66 3.09
C LYS A 34 10.79 2.42 2.36
N ALA A 35 10.84 2.53 1.04
CA ALA A 35 9.83 3.23 0.26
C ALA A 35 8.44 2.63 0.45
N MET A 36 8.31 1.30 0.35
CA MET A 36 7.05 0.59 0.59
C MET A 36 6.49 0.89 1.99
N ARG A 37 7.35 0.86 3.02
CA ARG A 37 6.94 1.16 4.40
C ARG A 37 6.47 2.60 4.55
N HIS A 38 7.18 3.56 3.95
CA HIS A 38 6.79 4.98 3.98
C HIS A 38 5.43 5.19 3.32
N ILE A 39 5.17 4.57 2.17
CA ILE A 39 3.86 4.63 1.49
C ILE A 39 2.75 4.02 2.36
N GLU A 40 3.01 2.91 3.04
CA GLU A 40 2.04 2.21 3.89
C GLU A 40 1.59 3.06 5.10
N VAL A 41 2.53 3.83 5.69
CA VAL A 41 2.29 4.66 6.88
C VAL A 41 1.88 6.10 6.58
N CYS A 42 2.22 6.63 5.40
CA CYS A 42 1.81 7.99 5.02
C CYS A 42 0.30 8.00 4.77
N ARG A 43 -0.43 8.80 5.55
CA ARG A 43 -1.82 9.18 5.28
C ARG A 43 -1.79 10.68 4.99
N THR A 44 -1.82 11.04 3.72
CA THR A 44 -2.09 12.43 3.28
C THR A 44 -3.59 12.69 3.36
#